data_AF-A0A6L7U7Q7-F1
#
_entry.id   AF-A0A6L7U7Q7-F1
#
_cell.length_a   1.000
_cell.length_b   1.000
_cell.length_c   1.000
_cell.angle_alpha   90.00
_cell.angle_beta   90.00
_cell.angle_gamma   90.00
#
_symmetry.space_group_name_H-M   'P 1'
#
loop_
_entity.id
_entity.type
_entity.pdbx_description
1 polymer ?
#
loop_
_entity_poly.entity_id
_entity_poly.type
_entity_poly.pdbx_seq_one_letter_code
_entity_poly.pdbx_strand_id
1 'polypeptide(L)'
;MYKSFATSLCQLTTAFRSLDRHLNLVEERLARVGDVSKAERSHAAVVELSRMYLDCLRTILGAATSHGADTGQQPTDHMILASRHTVLTDMCQTWLDQGAVPDLFNIKWLHQLTGAIGEADRAIRPQWEAYAGWGRSALRGFVADQYDCLLDSVGGLTEEELNAPGVVGDWSARDTLAHVLAWEEYGWMILSQWPEPKAGTLTRWEVGESEEEANALLLDHYAESDLIDVLGDLYTFRRRTLRFIDDCDDSRFDSVGSYGLGETGSLTLFLLSMACHCTEHALQILDARAPRGR
;
A
#
# COMPACT_ATOMS: atom_id res chain seq x y z
N MET A 1 -13.87 6.87 15.07
CA MET A 1 -12.58 6.15 15.17
C MET A 1 -12.21 5.53 13.82
N TYR A 2 -13.07 4.74 13.18
CA TYR A 2 -12.80 4.15 11.84
C TYR A 2 -12.55 5.14 10.70
N LYS A 3 -13.29 6.26 10.62
CA LYS A 3 -13.05 7.30 9.60
C LYS A 3 -11.64 7.90 9.67
N SER A 4 -11.03 8.03 10.84
CA SER A 4 -9.69 8.62 10.92
C SER A 4 -8.62 7.65 10.41
N PHE A 5 -8.79 6.35 10.62
CA PHE A 5 -7.84 5.35 10.17
C PHE A 5 -7.82 5.18 8.65
N ALA A 6 -8.99 5.03 8.02
CA ALA A 6 -9.09 4.98 6.56
C ALA A 6 -8.51 6.24 5.92
N THR A 7 -8.86 7.42 6.44
CA THR A 7 -8.26 8.69 6.00
C THR A 7 -6.74 8.71 6.18
N SER A 8 -6.20 8.26 7.32
CA SER A 8 -4.75 8.16 7.53
C SER A 8 -4.08 7.18 6.56
N LEU A 9 -4.76 6.11 6.14
CA LEU A 9 -4.26 5.12 5.20
C LEU A 9 -4.23 5.63 3.74
N CYS A 10 -5.20 6.42 3.27
CA CYS A 10 -5.09 7.09 1.95
C CYS A 10 -4.11 8.25 1.96
N GLN A 11 -4.07 9.00 3.05
CA GLN A 11 -3.01 9.98 3.32
C GLN A 11 -1.64 9.31 3.47
N LEU A 12 -1.54 8.00 3.28
CA LEU A 12 -0.37 7.15 3.22
C LEU A 12 -0.21 6.40 1.87
N THR A 13 -1.31 6.21 1.14
CA THR A 13 -1.42 6.05 -0.31
C THR A 13 -0.58 7.04 -1.14
N THR A 14 -0.97 8.29 -0.98
CA THR A 14 -0.78 9.35 -1.99
C THR A 14 0.62 9.95 -2.01
N ALA A 15 1.20 10.17 -0.85
CA ALA A 15 2.59 10.55 -0.55
C ALA A 15 3.68 9.59 -1.05
N PHE A 16 3.43 8.27 -1.02
CA PHE A 16 4.39 7.24 -1.46
C PHE A 16 4.53 7.33 -2.97
N ARG A 17 3.39 7.44 -3.66
CA ARG A 17 3.33 7.72 -5.10
C ARG A 17 3.85 9.11 -5.47
N SER A 18 3.89 10.05 -4.53
CA SER A 18 4.52 11.37 -4.75
C SER A 18 6.02 11.30 -4.55
N LEU A 19 6.52 10.58 -3.54
CA LEU A 19 7.94 10.40 -3.29
C LEU A 19 8.58 9.61 -4.44
N ASP A 20 7.94 8.54 -4.90
CA ASP A 20 8.40 7.75 -6.04
C ASP A 20 8.41 8.58 -7.34
N ARG A 21 7.32 9.32 -7.63
CA ARG A 21 7.32 10.30 -8.73
C ARG A 21 8.41 11.36 -8.60
N HIS A 22 8.70 11.85 -7.39
CA HIS A 22 9.74 12.86 -7.19
C HIS A 22 11.15 12.27 -7.34
N LEU A 23 11.39 11.04 -6.88
CA LEU A 23 12.66 10.34 -7.08
C LEU A 23 12.87 10.05 -8.58
N ASN A 24 11.85 9.55 -9.28
CA ASN A 24 11.89 9.32 -10.73
C ASN A 24 12.07 10.64 -11.51
N LEU A 25 11.41 11.74 -11.12
CA LEU A 25 11.61 13.06 -11.70
C LEU A 25 13.00 13.64 -11.43
N VAL A 26 13.57 13.36 -10.25
CA VAL A 26 14.94 13.75 -9.91
C VAL A 26 15.93 12.97 -10.77
N GLU A 27 15.77 11.65 -10.90
CA GLU A 27 16.59 10.81 -11.78
C GLU A 27 16.49 11.23 -13.25
N GLU A 28 15.28 11.46 -13.78
CA GLU A 28 15.09 11.96 -15.14
C GLU A 28 15.73 13.33 -15.36
N ARG A 29 15.60 14.26 -14.41
CA ARG A 29 16.20 15.60 -14.53
C ARG A 29 17.72 15.52 -14.43
N LEU A 30 18.26 14.64 -13.60
CA LEU A 30 19.69 14.40 -13.50
C LEU A 30 20.26 13.77 -14.77
N ALA A 31 19.53 12.85 -15.41
CA ALA A 31 19.91 12.28 -16.71
C ALA A 31 19.95 13.33 -17.84
N ARG A 32 19.13 14.39 -17.75
CA ARG A 32 19.11 15.48 -18.74
C ARG A 32 20.17 16.55 -18.51
N VAL A 33 20.63 16.73 -17.27
CA VAL A 33 21.74 17.64 -16.95
C VAL A 33 23.04 16.88 -17.19
N GLY A 34 23.58 16.97 -18.41
CA GLY A 34 24.79 16.25 -18.87
C GLY A 34 26.11 16.56 -18.14
N ASP A 35 26.05 17.03 -16.90
CA ASP A 35 27.19 17.15 -15.98
C ASP A 35 27.33 15.85 -15.19
N VAL A 36 28.17 14.96 -15.72
CA VAL A 36 28.50 13.64 -15.15
C VAL A 36 28.89 13.73 -13.68
N SER A 37 29.55 14.82 -13.25
CA SER A 37 29.97 14.98 -11.85
C SER A 37 28.81 15.26 -10.88
N LYS A 38 27.72 15.88 -11.36
CA LYS A 38 26.50 16.08 -10.57
C LYS A 38 25.62 14.85 -10.61
N ALA A 39 25.57 14.14 -11.73
CA ALA A 39 24.89 12.85 -11.85
C ALA A 39 25.53 11.80 -10.92
N GLU A 40 26.87 11.68 -10.89
CA GLU A 40 27.58 10.75 -9.99
C GLU A 40 27.39 11.09 -8.51
N ARG A 41 27.44 12.38 -8.14
CA ARG A 41 27.17 12.82 -6.75
C ARG A 41 25.72 12.61 -6.34
N SER A 42 24.79 12.77 -7.27
CA SER A 42 23.36 12.57 -6.99
C SER A 42 23.01 11.09 -6.96
N HIS A 43 23.60 10.26 -7.82
CA HIS A 43 23.50 8.80 -7.74
C HIS A 43 24.13 8.29 -6.44
N ALA A 44 25.30 8.80 -6.04
CA ALA A 44 25.89 8.48 -4.75
C ALA A 44 25.01 8.94 -3.57
N ALA A 45 24.33 10.08 -3.68
CA ALA A 45 23.40 10.56 -2.66
C ALA A 45 22.10 9.73 -2.60
N VAL A 46 21.58 9.28 -3.74
CA VAL A 46 20.43 8.36 -3.82
C VAL A 46 20.83 6.99 -3.26
N VAL A 47 21.98 6.45 -3.64
CA VAL A 47 22.52 5.20 -3.09
C VAL A 47 22.77 5.33 -1.59
N GLU A 48 23.27 6.47 -1.12
CA GLU A 48 23.48 6.74 0.31
C GLU A 48 22.17 6.93 1.06
N LEU A 49 21.17 7.61 0.49
CA LEU A 49 19.83 7.74 1.06
C LEU A 49 19.13 6.38 1.14
N SER A 50 19.23 5.57 0.08
CA SER A 50 18.74 4.19 0.05
C SER A 50 19.48 3.32 1.07
N ARG A 51 20.81 3.47 1.21
CA ARG A 51 21.62 2.76 2.22
C ARG A 51 21.26 3.18 3.63
N MET A 52 21.12 4.48 3.89
CA MET A 52 20.72 5.03 5.20
C MET A 52 19.29 4.65 5.55
N TYR A 53 18.39 4.61 4.56
CA TYR A 53 17.04 4.09 4.68
C TYR A 53 17.05 2.61 5.08
N LEU A 54 17.86 1.78 4.41
CA LEU A 54 18.06 0.36 4.73
C LEU A 54 18.75 0.14 6.10
N ASP A 55 19.73 0.96 6.48
CA ASP A 55 20.41 0.87 7.77
C ASP A 55 19.51 1.34 8.93
N CYS A 56 18.62 2.31 8.67
CA CYS A 56 17.58 2.72 9.60
C CYS A 56 16.52 1.61 9.78
N LEU A 57 16.11 0.94 8.69
CA LEU A 57 15.28 -0.26 8.74
C LEU A 57 15.93 -1.36 9.59
N ARG A 58 17.22 -1.68 9.36
CA ARG A 58 17.98 -2.69 10.14
C ARG A 58 18.12 -2.35 11.62
N THR A 59 18.33 -1.09 11.97
CA THR A 59 18.47 -0.65 13.36
C THR A 59 17.14 -0.80 14.12
N ILE A 60 16.02 -0.54 13.44
CA ILE A 60 14.68 -0.67 13.99
C ILE A 60 14.28 -2.15 14.13
N LEU A 61 14.68 -3.00 13.19
CA LEU A 61 14.56 -4.48 13.28
C LEU A 61 15.40 -5.07 14.42
N GLY A 62 16.61 -4.54 14.64
CA GLY A 62 17.47 -4.93 15.78
C GLY A 62 16.92 -4.52 17.14
N ALA A 63 16.16 -3.43 17.22
CA ALA A 63 15.48 -3.03 18.45
C ALA A 63 14.27 -3.93 18.76
N ALA A 64 13.51 -4.34 17.74
CA ALA A 64 12.36 -5.24 17.89
C ALA A 64 12.74 -6.66 18.37
N THR A 65 13.95 -7.14 18.05
CA THR A 65 14.45 -8.46 18.49
C THR A 65 15.04 -8.46 19.91
N SER A 66 15.33 -7.27 20.47
CA SER A 66 15.95 -7.15 21.80
C SER A 66 14.97 -7.22 22.97
N HIS A 67 13.66 -7.31 22.71
CA HIS A 67 12.61 -7.48 23.71
C HIS A 67 11.79 -8.76 23.44
N GLY A 68 12.43 -9.91 23.64
CA GLY A 68 11.77 -11.13 24.12
C GLY A 68 10.64 -11.71 23.25
N ALA A 69 10.95 -12.10 22.02
CA ALA A 69 10.27 -13.21 21.36
C ALA A 69 11.32 -14.07 20.65
N ASP A 70 11.58 -15.25 21.21
CA ASP A 70 12.41 -16.29 20.60
C ASP A 70 11.62 -16.99 19.48
N THR A 71 11.36 -16.24 18.40
CA THR A 71 10.87 -16.77 17.14
C THR A 71 11.72 -16.13 16.06
N GLY A 72 12.61 -16.91 15.44
CA GLY A 72 13.55 -16.47 14.40
C GLY A 72 12.87 -16.02 13.11
N GLN A 73 12.10 -14.94 13.17
CA GLN A 73 11.36 -14.35 12.07
C GLN A 73 11.64 -12.86 12.05
N GLN A 74 12.32 -12.42 10.99
CA GLN A 74 12.54 -11.00 10.74
C GLN A 74 11.21 -10.36 10.34
N PRO A 75 10.85 -9.18 10.89
CA PRO A 75 9.76 -8.38 10.35
C PRO A 75 10.10 -7.97 8.91
N THR A 76 9.22 -8.27 7.94
CA THR A 76 9.44 -7.91 6.53
C THR A 76 9.12 -6.43 6.26
N ASP A 77 9.95 -5.81 5.42
CA ASP A 77 10.18 -4.37 5.27
C ASP A 77 8.98 -3.52 4.80
N HIS A 78 7.91 -4.13 4.27
CA HIS A 78 6.78 -3.40 3.69
C HIS A 78 5.84 -2.72 4.69
N MET A 79 5.84 -3.18 5.94
CA MET A 79 4.85 -2.75 6.93
C MET A 79 5.25 -1.50 7.71
N ILE A 80 6.54 -1.22 7.77
CA ILE A 80 7.10 -0.05 8.45
C ILE A 80 6.98 1.23 7.60
N LEU A 81 6.79 1.08 6.28
CA LEU A 81 6.53 2.18 5.36
C LEU A 81 5.20 2.88 5.68
N ALA A 82 4.18 2.10 6.02
CA ALA A 82 2.78 2.55 6.05
C ALA A 82 2.36 3.49 7.19
N SER A 83 3.28 4.16 7.86
CA SER A 83 2.92 5.32 8.69
C SER A 83 3.90 6.47 8.64
N ARG A 84 5.00 6.29 7.93
CA ARG A 84 6.08 7.26 7.83
C ARG A 84 5.71 8.46 6.95
N HIS A 85 4.55 8.43 6.32
CA HIS A 85 4.26 9.23 5.16
C HIS A 85 3.32 10.42 5.40
N THR A 86 2.42 10.40 6.39
CA THR A 86 1.57 11.57 6.70
C THR A 86 2.43 12.80 7.02
N VAL A 87 3.53 12.59 7.74
CA VAL A 87 4.44 13.70 8.10
C VAL A 87 5.32 14.12 6.92
N LEU A 88 5.71 13.18 6.04
CA LEU A 88 6.44 13.46 4.80
C LEU A 88 5.61 14.28 3.80
N THR A 89 4.30 14.01 3.73
CA THR A 89 3.37 14.66 2.80
C THR A 89 3.08 16.11 3.19
N ASP A 90 2.76 16.35 4.47
CA ASP A 90 2.52 17.71 4.99
C ASP A 90 3.78 18.58 4.90
N MET A 91 4.96 17.97 5.07
CA MET A 91 6.24 18.66 4.89
C MET A 91 6.48 19.03 3.42
N CYS A 92 6.31 18.09 2.48
CA CYS A 92 6.49 18.37 1.05
C CYS A 92 5.51 19.43 0.52
N GLN A 93 4.23 19.39 0.94
CA GLN A 93 3.24 20.39 0.53
C GLN A 93 3.53 21.77 1.12
N THR A 94 3.90 21.84 2.40
CA THR A 94 4.32 23.10 3.05
C THR A 94 5.52 23.74 2.33
N TRP A 95 6.42 22.94 1.76
CA TRP A 95 7.60 23.42 1.04
C TRP A 95 7.31 23.87 -0.39
N LEU A 96 6.40 23.18 -1.08
CA LEU A 96 5.88 23.61 -2.38
C LEU A 96 5.18 24.97 -2.25
N ASP A 97 4.37 25.14 -1.21
CA ASP A 97 3.66 26.39 -0.93
C ASP A 97 4.61 27.55 -0.55
N GLN A 98 5.82 27.23 -0.07
CA GLN A 98 6.86 28.19 0.29
C GLN A 98 7.87 28.47 -0.85
N GLY A 99 7.76 27.79 -2.00
CA GLY A 99 8.67 27.97 -3.14
C GLY A 99 10.13 27.57 -2.86
N ALA A 100 10.37 26.76 -1.84
CA ALA A 100 11.69 26.41 -1.35
C ALA A 100 11.92 24.90 -1.50
N VAL A 101 12.43 24.46 -2.66
CA VAL A 101 13.03 23.12 -2.76
C VAL A 101 14.38 23.21 -2.03
N PRO A 102 14.57 22.54 -0.88
CA PRO A 102 15.80 22.68 -0.11
C PRO A 102 16.98 22.11 -0.91
N ASP A 103 18.18 22.64 -0.64
CA ASP A 103 19.41 21.95 -0.98
C ASP A 103 19.38 20.57 -0.32
N LEU A 104 19.21 19.52 -1.13
CA LEU A 104 19.04 18.12 -0.70
C LEU A 104 20.24 17.60 0.12
N PHE A 105 21.33 18.37 0.18
CA PHE A 105 22.53 18.11 0.98
C PHE A 105 22.52 18.78 2.36
N ASN A 106 21.46 19.49 2.74
CA ASN A 106 21.37 20.10 4.06
C ASN A 106 21.02 19.05 5.13
N ILE A 107 21.98 18.73 6.01
CA ILE A 107 21.83 17.81 7.16
C ILE A 107 20.60 18.15 8.02
N LYS A 108 20.19 19.42 8.08
CA LYS A 108 18.99 19.85 8.80
C LYS A 108 17.70 19.25 8.22
N TRP A 109 17.63 19.06 6.90
CA TRP A 109 16.48 18.45 6.22
C TRP A 109 16.36 16.96 6.55
N LEU A 110 17.46 16.21 6.46
CA LEU A 110 17.53 14.79 6.86
C LEU A 110 17.10 14.60 8.32
N HIS A 111 17.50 15.50 9.21
CA HIS A 111 17.11 15.45 10.61
C HIS A 111 15.61 15.74 10.83
N GLN A 112 15.04 16.69 10.09
CA GLN A 112 13.61 16.99 10.12
C GLN A 112 12.78 15.81 9.60
N LEU A 113 13.21 15.21 8.48
CA LEU A 113 12.58 14.03 7.91
C LEU A 113 12.63 12.82 8.85
N THR A 114 13.79 12.55 9.45
CA THR A 114 13.94 11.47 10.43
C THR A 114 13.09 11.71 11.68
N GLY A 115 13.01 12.96 12.14
CA GLY A 115 12.15 13.36 13.26
C GLY A 115 10.67 13.16 12.96
N ALA A 116 10.23 13.58 11.78
CA ALA A 116 8.89 13.40 11.24
C ALA A 116 8.47 11.94 11.15
N ILE A 117 9.33 11.10 10.58
CA ILE A 117 9.15 9.65 10.52
C ILE A 117 9.03 9.05 11.92
N GLY A 118 9.88 9.49 12.86
CA GLY A 118 9.83 9.04 14.25
C GLY A 118 8.57 9.49 15.00
N GLU A 119 8.02 10.68 14.69
CA GLU A 119 6.76 11.15 15.26
C GLU A 119 5.56 10.39 14.70
N ALA A 120 5.55 10.14 13.39
CA ALA A 120 4.51 9.37 12.75
C ALA A 120 4.47 7.94 13.30
N ASP A 121 5.63 7.27 13.37
CA ASP A 121 5.80 5.96 14.01
C ASP A 121 5.32 5.96 15.47
N ARG A 122 5.64 6.98 16.27
CA ARG A 122 5.10 7.07 17.65
C ARG A 122 3.59 7.27 17.69
N ALA A 123 2.99 7.93 16.71
CA ALA A 123 1.55 8.21 16.67
C ALA A 123 0.71 6.98 16.26
N ILE A 124 1.25 6.16 15.38
CA ILE A 124 0.59 4.98 14.78
C ILE A 124 0.94 3.67 15.50
N ARG A 125 2.12 3.59 16.13
CA ARG A 125 2.60 2.39 16.82
C ARG A 125 1.62 1.88 17.88
N PRO A 126 0.97 2.72 18.71
CA PRO A 126 -0.05 2.22 19.63
C PRO A 126 -1.26 1.61 18.93
N GLN A 127 -1.59 2.07 17.72
CA GLN A 127 -2.69 1.54 16.92
C GLN A 127 -2.31 0.20 16.29
N TRP A 128 -1.06 0.05 15.84
CA TRP A 128 -0.52 -1.19 15.29
C TRP A 128 -0.22 -2.24 16.36
N GLU A 129 0.30 -1.85 17.52
CA GLU A 129 0.47 -2.71 18.69
C GLU A 129 -0.89 -3.16 19.23
N ALA A 130 -1.93 -2.32 19.12
CA ALA A 130 -3.30 -2.76 19.35
C ALA A 130 -3.78 -3.79 18.30
N TYR A 131 -3.28 -3.73 17.06
CA TYR A 131 -3.58 -4.70 15.99
C TYR A 131 -2.84 -6.03 16.16
N ALA A 132 -1.63 -6.02 16.72
CA ALA A 132 -0.90 -7.24 17.08
C ALA A 132 -1.60 -8.07 18.18
N GLY A 133 -2.61 -7.50 18.84
CA GLY A 133 -3.51 -8.19 19.78
C GLY A 133 -4.96 -8.30 19.28
N TRP A 134 -5.23 -8.03 18.00
CA TRP A 134 -6.57 -8.20 17.46
C TRP A 134 -6.98 -9.66 17.45
N GLY A 135 -7.88 -10.01 18.37
CA GLY A 135 -8.62 -11.26 18.26
C GLY A 135 -9.38 -11.30 16.93
N ARG A 136 -9.66 -12.51 16.46
CA ARG A 136 -10.39 -12.82 15.21
C ARG A 136 -11.54 -11.87 14.89
N SER A 137 -12.38 -11.55 15.88
CA SER A 137 -13.53 -10.66 15.71
C SER A 137 -13.16 -9.24 15.29
N ALA A 138 -12.05 -8.69 15.80
CA ALA A 138 -11.60 -7.34 15.47
C ALA A 138 -11.05 -7.29 14.05
N LEU A 139 -10.19 -8.26 13.69
CA LEU A 139 -9.66 -8.41 12.33
C LEU A 139 -10.79 -8.59 11.31
N ARG A 140 -11.75 -9.48 11.60
CA ARG A 140 -12.92 -9.72 10.76
C ARG A 140 -13.73 -8.43 10.54
N GLY A 141 -14.00 -7.69 11.61
CA GLY A 141 -14.74 -6.42 11.54
C GLY A 141 -14.00 -5.39 10.68
N PHE A 142 -12.70 -5.24 10.90
CA PHE A 142 -11.87 -4.35 10.11
C PHE A 142 -11.87 -4.68 8.62
N VAL A 143 -11.65 -5.95 8.26
CA VAL A 143 -11.68 -6.42 6.88
C VAL A 143 -13.04 -6.11 6.24
N ALA A 144 -14.14 -6.41 6.95
CA ALA A 144 -15.49 -6.11 6.46
C ALA A 144 -15.69 -4.62 6.18
N ASP A 145 -15.26 -3.75 7.12
CA ASP A 145 -15.38 -2.30 6.99
C ASP A 145 -14.59 -1.75 5.79
N GLN A 146 -13.43 -2.35 5.44
CA GLN A 146 -12.63 -1.88 4.31
C GLN A 146 -13.27 -2.23 2.96
N TYR A 147 -13.87 -3.43 2.82
CA TYR A 147 -14.67 -3.74 1.64
C TYR A 147 -15.91 -2.84 1.54
N ASP A 148 -16.57 -2.57 2.66
CA ASP A 148 -17.76 -1.71 2.67
C ASP A 148 -17.37 -0.28 2.25
N CYS A 149 -16.21 0.21 2.71
CA CYS A 149 -15.65 1.49 2.26
C CYS A 149 -15.43 1.53 0.75
N LEU A 150 -14.87 0.47 0.15
CA LEU A 150 -14.69 0.38 -1.30
C LEU A 150 -16.02 0.38 -2.05
N LEU A 151 -16.98 -0.42 -1.63
CA LEU A 151 -18.27 -0.53 -2.31
C LEU A 151 -19.11 0.76 -2.17
N ASP A 152 -19.07 1.41 -1.02
CA ASP A 152 -19.72 2.70 -0.79
C ASP A 152 -19.07 3.82 -1.62
N SER A 153 -17.76 3.71 -1.94
CA SER A 153 -17.03 4.70 -2.73
C SER A 153 -17.57 4.88 -4.15
N VAL A 154 -18.23 3.86 -4.70
CA VAL A 154 -18.90 3.92 -6.01
C VAL A 154 -20.42 4.11 -5.92
N GLY A 155 -20.97 4.10 -4.70
CA GLY A 155 -22.38 4.33 -4.45
C GLY A 155 -22.88 5.67 -4.99
N GLY A 156 -23.90 5.61 -5.85
CA GLY A 156 -24.57 6.78 -6.43
C GLY A 156 -23.89 7.38 -7.67
N LEU A 157 -22.81 6.79 -8.17
CA LEU A 157 -22.23 7.18 -9.45
C LEU A 157 -23.09 6.68 -10.62
N THR A 158 -23.18 7.51 -11.65
CA THR A 158 -23.74 7.13 -12.96
C THR A 158 -22.76 6.28 -13.75
N GLU A 159 -23.25 5.58 -14.77
CA GLU A 159 -22.41 4.79 -15.68
C GLU A 159 -21.34 5.64 -16.37
N GLU A 160 -21.67 6.89 -16.74
CA GLU A 160 -20.70 7.84 -17.31
C GLU A 160 -19.60 8.19 -16.30
N GLU A 161 -19.94 8.48 -15.05
CA GLU A 161 -18.96 8.79 -13.99
C GLU A 161 -18.08 7.57 -13.64
N LEU A 162 -18.66 6.37 -13.67
CA LEU A 162 -17.93 5.13 -13.40
C LEU A 162 -16.85 4.83 -14.45
N ASN A 163 -17.10 5.24 -15.70
CA ASN A 163 -16.17 5.07 -16.83
C ASN A 163 -15.32 6.31 -17.11
N ALA A 164 -15.54 7.42 -16.38
CA ALA A 164 -14.74 8.62 -16.56
C ALA A 164 -13.30 8.38 -16.06
N PRO A 165 -12.26 8.70 -16.86
CA PRO A 165 -10.88 8.55 -16.45
C PRO A 165 -10.50 9.56 -15.36
N GLY A 166 -9.44 9.27 -14.61
CA GLY A 166 -8.86 10.22 -13.65
C GLY A 166 -8.96 9.83 -12.19
N VAL A 167 -9.25 8.57 -11.87
CA VAL A 167 -9.18 8.03 -10.50
C VAL A 167 -7.74 7.73 -10.13
N VAL A 168 -7.04 6.92 -10.94
CA VAL A 168 -5.61 6.62 -10.79
C VAL A 168 -4.93 6.81 -12.14
N GLY A 169 -4.32 7.97 -12.36
CA GLY A 169 -3.80 8.31 -13.69
C GLY A 169 -4.96 8.32 -14.70
N ASP A 170 -4.89 7.46 -15.71
CA ASP A 170 -5.92 7.33 -16.74
C ASP A 170 -7.04 6.34 -16.37
N TRP A 171 -6.94 5.65 -15.24
CA TRP A 171 -7.94 4.67 -14.82
C TRP A 171 -9.24 5.35 -14.40
N SER A 172 -10.35 4.74 -14.79
CA SER A 172 -11.69 5.05 -14.28
C SER A 172 -11.97 4.37 -12.94
N ALA A 173 -13.13 4.66 -12.34
CA ALA A 173 -13.57 3.95 -11.14
C ALA A 173 -13.84 2.46 -11.44
N ARG A 174 -14.37 2.14 -12.62
CA ARG A 174 -14.53 0.76 -13.10
C ARG A 174 -13.18 0.05 -13.20
N ASP A 175 -12.19 0.66 -13.82
CA ASP A 175 -10.85 0.06 -13.96
C ASP A 175 -10.22 -0.17 -12.58
N THR A 176 -10.38 0.79 -11.68
CA THR A 176 -9.90 0.66 -10.29
C THR A 176 -10.55 -0.52 -9.57
N LEU A 177 -11.86 -0.73 -9.73
CA LEU A 177 -12.54 -1.90 -9.16
C LEU A 177 -12.11 -3.22 -9.80
N ALA A 178 -11.90 -3.25 -11.12
CA ALA A 178 -11.38 -4.43 -11.82
C ALA A 178 -9.96 -4.79 -11.35
N HIS A 179 -9.12 -3.79 -11.13
CA HIS A 179 -7.80 -3.96 -10.51
C HIS A 179 -7.91 -4.56 -9.10
N VAL A 180 -8.76 -4.01 -8.24
CA VAL A 180 -8.97 -4.57 -6.89
C VAL A 180 -9.47 -6.01 -7.00
N LEU A 181 -10.42 -6.31 -7.89
CA LEU A 181 -10.91 -7.66 -8.11
C LEU A 181 -9.78 -8.63 -8.50
N ALA A 182 -8.89 -8.22 -9.41
CA ALA A 182 -7.74 -9.04 -9.80
C ALA A 182 -6.86 -9.41 -8.59
N TRP A 183 -6.64 -8.48 -7.66
CA TRP A 183 -5.86 -8.73 -6.45
C TRP A 183 -6.65 -9.49 -5.37
N GLU A 184 -7.98 -9.37 -5.33
CA GLU A 184 -8.84 -10.19 -4.47
C GLU A 184 -8.85 -11.66 -4.89
N GLU A 185 -8.84 -11.92 -6.19
CA GLU A 185 -8.63 -13.27 -6.74
C GLU A 185 -7.29 -13.85 -6.31
N TYR A 186 -6.21 -13.06 -6.41
CA TYR A 186 -4.88 -13.44 -5.91
C TYR A 186 -4.93 -13.76 -4.42
N GLY A 187 -5.48 -12.83 -3.63
CA GLY A 187 -5.68 -12.96 -2.20
C GLY A 187 -6.35 -14.29 -1.85
N TRP A 188 -7.41 -14.63 -2.56
CA TRP A 188 -8.12 -15.88 -2.36
C TRP A 188 -7.31 -17.12 -2.76
N MET A 189 -6.52 -17.07 -3.83
CA MET A 189 -5.62 -18.17 -4.21
C MET A 189 -4.59 -18.46 -3.11
N ILE A 190 -4.09 -17.43 -2.44
CA ILE A 190 -3.22 -17.55 -1.27
C ILE A 190 -3.98 -18.13 -0.08
N LEU A 191 -5.10 -17.51 0.34
CA LEU A 191 -5.86 -17.91 1.52
C LEU A 191 -6.37 -19.36 1.44
N SER A 192 -6.90 -19.76 0.29
CA SER A 192 -7.43 -21.11 0.07
C SER A 192 -6.37 -22.21 0.12
N GLN A 193 -5.08 -21.86 0.01
CA GLN A 193 -3.94 -22.77 0.01
C GLN A 193 -2.94 -22.48 1.14
N TRP A 194 -3.27 -21.57 2.05
CA TRP A 194 -2.39 -21.15 3.14
C TRP A 194 -1.92 -22.34 4.00
N PRO A 195 -0.62 -22.44 4.34
CA PRO A 195 0.42 -21.41 4.24
C PRO A 195 1.30 -21.44 2.98
N GLU A 196 1.14 -22.44 2.11
CA GLU A 196 2.03 -22.66 0.98
C GLU A 196 1.20 -22.84 -0.30
N PRO A 197 0.97 -21.75 -1.07
CA PRO A 197 0.30 -21.82 -2.35
C PRO A 197 1.00 -22.81 -3.28
N LYS A 198 0.24 -23.63 -4.01
CA LYS A 198 0.84 -24.59 -4.94
C LYS A 198 1.54 -23.85 -6.08
N ALA A 199 2.74 -24.30 -6.42
CA ALA A 199 3.47 -23.81 -7.58
C ALA A 199 2.58 -23.85 -8.84
N GLY A 200 2.62 -22.76 -9.62
CA GLY A 200 1.82 -22.63 -10.83
C GLY A 200 0.40 -22.09 -10.62
N THR A 201 -0.09 -21.94 -9.37
CA THR A 201 -1.43 -21.38 -9.12
C THR A 201 -1.49 -19.86 -9.22
N LEU A 202 -0.34 -19.19 -9.18
CA LEU A 202 -0.21 -17.73 -9.21
C LEU A 202 0.31 -17.19 -10.54
N THR A 203 0.43 -18.03 -11.57
CA THR A 203 1.04 -17.66 -12.87
C THR A 203 0.38 -16.48 -13.56
N ARG A 204 -0.91 -16.23 -13.29
CA ARG A 204 -1.64 -15.05 -13.79
C ARG A 204 -1.08 -13.73 -13.25
N TRP A 205 -0.54 -13.73 -12.03
CA TRP A 205 0.04 -12.55 -11.37
C TRP A 205 1.57 -12.50 -11.50
N GLU A 206 2.19 -13.57 -12.01
CA GLU A 206 3.60 -13.65 -12.40
C GLU A 206 3.81 -13.16 -13.84
N VAL A 207 3.16 -12.07 -14.24
CA VAL A 207 3.19 -11.54 -15.60
C VAL A 207 3.78 -10.12 -15.63
N GLY A 208 4.41 -9.76 -16.75
CA GLY A 208 5.08 -8.46 -16.93
C GLY A 208 6.49 -8.42 -16.36
N GLU A 209 7.26 -7.42 -16.78
CA GLU A 209 8.60 -7.10 -16.26
C GLU A 209 8.55 -6.07 -15.11
N SER A 210 7.39 -5.43 -14.90
CA SER A 210 7.13 -4.48 -13.81
C SER A 210 5.71 -4.61 -13.24
N GLU A 211 5.45 -3.99 -12.08
CA GLU A 211 4.10 -3.92 -11.49
C GLU A 211 3.10 -3.21 -12.39
N GLU A 212 3.51 -2.15 -13.10
CA GLU A 212 2.68 -1.45 -14.06
C GLU A 212 2.27 -2.35 -15.23
N GLU A 213 3.20 -3.13 -15.77
CA GLU A 213 2.91 -4.08 -16.84
C GLU A 213 1.99 -5.21 -16.35
N ALA A 214 2.25 -5.73 -15.15
CA ALA A 214 1.39 -6.73 -14.51
C ALA A 214 -0.04 -6.19 -14.36
N ASN A 215 -0.19 -4.97 -13.83
CA ASN A 215 -1.47 -4.31 -13.63
C ASN A 215 -2.20 -4.06 -14.97
N ALA A 216 -1.49 -3.66 -16.02
CA ALA A 216 -2.07 -3.47 -17.34
C ALA A 216 -2.61 -4.79 -17.92
N LEU A 217 -1.86 -5.89 -17.79
CA LEU A 217 -2.30 -7.22 -18.23
C LEU A 217 -3.50 -7.73 -17.42
N LEU A 218 -3.52 -7.48 -16.11
CA LEU A 218 -4.64 -7.83 -15.25
C LEU A 218 -5.89 -7.03 -15.59
N LEU A 219 -5.75 -5.75 -15.94
CA LEU A 219 -6.87 -4.91 -16.39
C LEU A 219 -7.41 -5.35 -17.76
N ASP A 220 -6.53 -5.68 -18.70
CA ASP A 220 -6.94 -6.17 -20.03
C ASP A 220 -7.83 -7.41 -19.94
N HIS A 221 -7.57 -8.30 -18.97
CA HIS A 221 -8.43 -9.45 -18.68
C HIS A 221 -9.89 -9.07 -18.36
N TYR A 222 -10.11 -7.91 -17.75
CA TYR A 222 -11.42 -7.42 -17.34
C TYR A 222 -12.00 -6.38 -18.30
N ALA A 223 -11.33 -6.07 -19.42
CA ALA A 223 -11.72 -5.01 -20.34
C ALA A 223 -13.16 -5.16 -20.86
N GLU A 224 -13.63 -6.39 -21.05
CA GLU A 224 -14.97 -6.72 -21.55
C GLU A 224 -15.98 -7.07 -20.44
N SER A 225 -15.56 -7.09 -19.17
CA SER A 225 -16.45 -7.46 -18.05
C SER A 225 -17.39 -6.30 -17.71
N ASP A 226 -18.68 -6.57 -17.56
CA ASP A 226 -19.59 -5.51 -17.11
C ASP A 226 -19.36 -5.17 -15.62
N LEU A 227 -19.73 -3.95 -15.21
CA LEU A 227 -19.50 -3.51 -13.84
C LEU A 227 -20.29 -4.33 -12.80
N ILE A 228 -21.46 -4.87 -13.18
CA ILE A 228 -22.29 -5.68 -12.28
C ILE A 228 -21.57 -6.99 -11.96
N ASP A 229 -20.94 -7.61 -12.95
CA ASP A 229 -20.13 -8.81 -12.78
C ASP A 229 -18.90 -8.52 -11.90
N VAL A 230 -18.17 -7.44 -12.17
CA VAL A 230 -17.00 -7.04 -11.36
C VAL A 230 -17.41 -6.83 -9.88
N LEU A 231 -18.51 -6.12 -9.63
CA LEU A 231 -19.02 -5.93 -8.27
C LEU A 231 -19.52 -7.24 -7.65
N GLY A 232 -20.21 -8.07 -8.42
CA GLY A 232 -20.71 -9.38 -7.99
C GLY A 232 -19.59 -10.31 -7.52
N ASP A 233 -18.47 -10.29 -8.23
CA ASP A 233 -17.28 -11.07 -7.88
C ASP A 233 -16.54 -10.47 -6.66
N LEU A 234 -16.41 -9.14 -6.55
CA LEU A 234 -15.90 -8.49 -5.34
C LEU A 234 -16.70 -8.87 -4.09
N TYR A 235 -18.04 -8.87 -4.18
CA TYR A 235 -18.90 -9.36 -3.10
C TYR A 235 -18.68 -10.84 -2.78
N THR A 236 -18.37 -11.64 -3.80
CA THR A 236 -18.08 -13.06 -3.62
C THR A 236 -16.75 -13.27 -2.89
N PHE A 237 -15.69 -12.55 -3.25
CA PHE A 237 -14.41 -12.61 -2.56
C PHE A 237 -14.48 -12.06 -1.13
N ARG A 238 -15.16 -10.92 -0.91
CA ARG A 238 -15.47 -10.42 0.44
C ARG A 238 -16.07 -11.51 1.33
N ARG A 239 -17.13 -12.19 0.85
CA ARG A 239 -17.78 -13.27 1.64
C ARG A 239 -16.85 -14.45 1.90
N ARG A 240 -16.04 -14.84 0.92
CA ARG A 240 -15.07 -15.94 1.04
C ARG A 240 -13.99 -15.60 2.07
N THR A 241 -13.42 -14.41 2.00
CA THR A 241 -12.39 -13.91 2.92
C THR A 241 -12.94 -13.81 4.35
N LEU A 242 -14.12 -13.21 4.55
CA LEU A 242 -14.72 -13.12 5.89
C LEU A 242 -15.05 -14.50 6.47
N ARG A 243 -15.56 -15.42 5.64
CA ARG A 243 -15.80 -16.80 6.07
C ARG A 243 -14.50 -17.53 6.41
N PHE A 244 -13.44 -17.33 5.63
CA PHE A 244 -12.13 -17.87 5.93
C PHE A 244 -11.65 -17.39 7.30
N ILE A 245 -11.80 -16.10 7.63
CA ILE A 245 -11.45 -15.56 8.95
C ILE A 245 -12.30 -16.21 10.05
N ASP A 246 -13.61 -16.37 9.83
CA ASP A 246 -14.53 -17.01 10.79
C ASP A 246 -14.12 -18.46 11.10
N ASP A 247 -13.76 -19.22 10.05
CA ASP A 247 -13.37 -20.63 10.11
C ASP A 247 -11.90 -20.84 10.54
N CYS A 248 -11.10 -19.77 10.66
CA CYS A 248 -9.67 -19.82 10.98
C CYS A 248 -9.42 -19.87 12.49
N ASP A 249 -8.70 -20.87 12.98
CA ASP A 249 -8.30 -20.93 14.40
C ASP A 249 -7.31 -19.82 14.78
N ASP A 250 -7.35 -19.37 16.04
CA ASP A 250 -6.58 -18.20 16.49
C ASP A 250 -5.07 -18.39 16.28
N SER A 251 -4.55 -19.61 16.49
CA SER A 251 -3.13 -19.93 16.27
C SER A 251 -2.68 -19.83 14.81
N ARG A 252 -3.61 -19.80 13.85
CA ARG A 252 -3.28 -19.72 12.43
C ARG A 252 -3.05 -18.27 11.98
N PHE A 253 -3.58 -17.27 12.69
CA PHE A 253 -3.33 -15.85 12.40
C PHE A 253 -1.86 -15.47 12.54
N ASP A 254 -1.17 -16.09 13.51
CA ASP A 254 0.26 -15.88 13.74
C ASP A 254 1.15 -16.80 12.88
N SER A 255 0.55 -17.76 12.15
CA SER A 255 1.33 -18.63 11.27
C SER A 255 1.92 -17.82 10.12
N VAL A 256 3.17 -18.14 9.78
CA VAL A 256 3.86 -17.55 8.63
C VAL A 256 3.79 -18.48 7.43
N GLY A 257 3.54 -17.89 6.28
CA GLY A 257 3.42 -18.57 5.02
C GLY A 257 4.01 -17.75 3.87
N SER A 258 3.98 -18.36 2.70
CA SER A 258 4.33 -17.71 1.44
C SER A 258 3.14 -16.91 0.93
N TYR A 259 3.39 -15.65 0.59
CA TYR A 259 2.42 -14.83 -0.11
C TYR A 259 2.46 -15.08 -1.62
N GLY A 260 3.35 -15.95 -2.12
CA GLY A 260 3.71 -16.00 -3.53
C GLY A 260 4.78 -14.97 -3.89
N LEU A 261 5.25 -15.00 -5.14
CA LEU A 261 6.18 -13.99 -5.69
C LEU A 261 7.48 -13.78 -4.87
N GLY A 262 7.90 -14.78 -4.09
CA GLY A 262 9.08 -14.69 -3.22
C GLY A 262 8.86 -13.98 -1.88
N GLU A 263 7.63 -13.56 -1.60
CA GLU A 263 7.27 -12.88 -0.35
C GLU A 263 6.77 -13.86 0.73
N THR A 264 7.03 -13.53 2.00
CA THR A 264 6.56 -14.29 3.16
C THR A 264 6.13 -13.36 4.29
N GLY A 265 5.20 -13.82 5.12
CA GLY A 265 4.78 -13.12 6.33
C GLY A 265 3.62 -13.82 7.02
N SER A 266 3.06 -13.21 8.08
CA SER A 266 1.97 -13.84 8.82
C SER A 266 0.61 -13.66 8.14
N LEU A 267 -0.31 -14.60 8.40
CA LEU A 267 -1.66 -14.55 7.85
C LEU A 267 -2.39 -13.25 8.23
N THR A 268 -2.21 -12.76 9.45
CA THR A 268 -2.78 -11.47 9.88
C THR A 268 -2.30 -10.33 9.01
N LEU A 269 -1.00 -10.25 8.74
CA LEU A 269 -0.41 -9.16 7.97
C LEU A 269 -0.87 -9.22 6.51
N PHE A 270 -1.00 -10.42 5.95
CA PHE A 270 -1.59 -10.63 4.62
C PHE A 270 -3.02 -10.10 4.53
N LEU A 271 -3.89 -10.51 5.46
CA LEU A 271 -5.29 -10.08 5.50
C LEU A 271 -5.43 -8.56 5.71
N LEU A 272 -4.58 -7.97 6.55
CA LEU A 272 -4.52 -6.52 6.74
C LEU A 272 -4.08 -5.81 5.46
N SER A 273 -3.07 -6.33 4.75
CA SER A 273 -2.59 -5.76 3.49
C SER A 273 -3.71 -5.73 2.44
N MET A 274 -4.40 -6.85 2.23
CA MET A 274 -5.53 -6.95 1.30
C MET A 274 -6.67 -5.97 1.67
N ALA A 275 -7.02 -5.89 2.95
CA ALA A 275 -8.05 -4.95 3.40
C ALA A 275 -7.61 -3.48 3.21
N CYS A 276 -6.35 -3.16 3.47
CA CYS A 276 -5.80 -1.82 3.26
C CYS A 276 -5.84 -1.42 1.77
N HIS A 277 -5.58 -2.36 0.86
CA HIS A 277 -5.66 -2.15 -0.59
C HIS A 277 -7.06 -1.71 -1.04
N CYS A 278 -8.12 -2.34 -0.50
CA CYS A 278 -9.49 -1.90 -0.73
C CYS A 278 -9.71 -0.44 -0.32
N THR A 279 -9.26 -0.06 0.87
CA THR A 279 -9.46 1.29 1.40
C THR A 279 -8.65 2.35 0.67
N GLU A 280 -7.43 2.03 0.25
CA GLU A 280 -6.64 2.90 -0.61
C GLU A 280 -7.43 3.29 -1.87
N HIS A 281 -7.96 2.31 -2.58
CA HIS A 281 -8.68 2.55 -3.83
C HIS A 281 -10.05 3.19 -3.61
N ALA A 282 -10.73 2.85 -2.52
CA ALA A 282 -11.95 3.55 -2.10
C ALA A 282 -11.73 5.06 -1.99
N LEU A 283 -10.60 5.46 -1.41
CA LEU A 283 -10.30 6.85 -1.15
C LEU A 283 -9.83 7.58 -2.42
N GLN A 284 -9.17 6.89 -3.34
CA GLN A 284 -8.87 7.43 -4.68
C GLN A 284 -10.15 7.72 -5.47
N ILE A 285 -11.14 6.83 -5.39
CA ILE A 285 -12.46 7.04 -6.01
C ILE A 285 -13.17 8.24 -5.34
N LEU A 286 -13.17 8.31 -4.01
CA LEU A 286 -13.78 9.43 -3.29
C LEU A 286 -13.12 10.78 -3.60
N ASP A 287 -11.79 10.81 -3.74
CA ASP A 287 -11.04 12.02 -4.13
C ASP A 287 -11.40 12.45 -5.55
N ALA A 288 -11.47 11.52 -6.50
CA ALA A 288 -11.88 11.79 -7.87
C ALA A 288 -13.31 12.36 -7.98
N ARG A 289 -14.19 11.98 -7.05
CA ARG A 289 -15.58 12.49 -6.93
C ARG A 289 -15.67 13.88 -6.32
N ALA A 290 -14.65 14.33 -5.59
CA ALA A 290 -14.71 15.60 -4.89
C ALA A 290 -14.90 16.75 -5.90
N PRO A 291 -15.77 17.74 -5.60
CA PRO A 291 -15.94 18.88 -6.49
C PRO A 291 -14.60 19.57 -6.73
N ARG A 292 -14.09 19.50 -7.96
CA ARG A 292 -12.93 20.29 -8.35
C ARG A 292 -13.39 21.74 -8.39
N GLY A 293 -12.95 22.54 -7.41
CA GLY A 293 -13.28 23.96 -7.33
C GLY A 293 -13.07 24.61 -8.69
N ARG A 294 -14.14 25.17 -9.25
CA ARG A 294 -14.10 26.00 -10.45
C ARG A 294 -13.74 27.43 -10.08
#